data_AF-A0A7J9XW47-F1
#
_entry.id   AF-A0A7J9XW47-F1
#
_cell.length_a   1.000
_cell.length_b   1.000
_cell.length_c   1.000
_cell.angle_alpha   90.00
_cell.angle_beta   90.00
_cell.angle_gamma   90.00
#
_symmetry.space_group_name_H-M   'P 1'
#
loop_
_entity.id
_entity.type
_entity.pdbx_description
1 polymer ?
#
loop_
_entity_poly.entity_id
_entity_poly.type
_entity_poly.pdbx_seq_one_letter_code
_entity_poly.pdbx_strand_id
1 'polypeptide(L)'
;GVVEVEFSEPLIADLSSLVVTDPDGRRWERTGIGQHSMQASLDTTALGVYEVEWKTVSPVDGHTLRGSYRFGVGVTPTDVEAATTTAAQTSGLLLAVACAVEYTGLLATMGMLLVGRLASATDTGLGARPARVGPCPGADRRDRGGGR
;
A
#
# COMPACT_ATOMS: atom_id res chain seq x y z
N GLY A 1 8.58 37.57 -18.40
CA GLY A 1 9.76 36.68 -18.21
C GLY A 1 9.41 35.25 -18.52
N VAL A 2 10.38 34.34 -18.54
CA VAL A 2 10.15 32.88 -18.67
C VAL A 2 10.85 32.18 -17.52
N VAL A 3 10.16 31.26 -16.87
CA VAL A 3 10.73 30.30 -15.92
C VAL A 3 10.72 28.93 -16.59
N GLU A 4 11.88 28.33 -16.72
CA GLU A 4 12.06 26.98 -17.27
C GLU A 4 12.59 26.06 -16.18
N VAL A 5 12.02 24.85 -16.11
CA VAL A 5 12.47 23.78 -15.21
C VAL A 5 12.77 22.55 -16.04
N GLU A 6 13.96 21.99 -15.84
CA GLU A 6 14.44 20.78 -16.50
C GLU A 6 14.50 19.61 -15.52
N PHE A 7 14.15 18.42 -15.99
CA PHE A 7 14.05 17.19 -15.21
C PHE A 7 15.02 16.15 -15.77
N SER A 8 15.67 15.42 -14.85
CA SER A 8 16.58 14.32 -15.21
C SER A 8 15.86 13.07 -15.73
N GLU A 9 14.54 12.97 -15.50
CA GLU A 9 13.71 11.85 -15.92
C GLU A 9 12.61 12.31 -16.88
N PRO A 10 12.18 11.44 -17.81
CA PRO A 10 11.06 11.74 -18.68
C PRO A 10 9.76 11.96 -17.89
N LEU A 11 8.89 12.84 -18.37
CA LEU A 11 7.58 13.12 -17.80
C LEU A 11 6.46 13.03 -18.85
N ILE A 12 5.24 12.74 -18.39
CA ILE A 12 4.02 12.85 -19.19
C ILE A 12 3.52 14.29 -19.11
N ALA A 13 3.65 15.04 -20.20
CA ALA A 13 3.33 16.46 -20.28
C ALA A 13 1.90 16.80 -19.81
N ASP A 14 0.92 16.00 -20.22
CA ASP A 14 -0.50 16.22 -19.90
C ASP A 14 -0.87 15.96 -18.43
N LEU A 15 -0.05 15.19 -17.71
CA LEU A 15 -0.28 14.84 -16.30
C LEU A 15 0.61 15.62 -15.33
N SER A 16 1.57 16.36 -15.90
CA SER A 16 2.57 17.17 -15.20
C SER A 16 2.22 18.65 -15.27
N SER A 17 2.49 19.38 -14.20
CA SER A 17 2.15 20.80 -14.11
C SER A 17 3.23 21.60 -13.39
N LEU A 18 3.34 22.87 -13.77
CA LEU A 18 4.23 23.87 -13.20
C LEU A 18 3.37 25.08 -12.82
N VAL A 19 3.47 25.52 -11.57
CA VAL A 19 2.81 26.72 -11.05
C VAL A 19 3.88 27.66 -10.54
N VAL A 20 3.91 28.88 -11.08
CA VAL A 20 4.78 29.94 -10.57
C VAL A 20 3.91 30.99 -9.89
N THR A 21 4.18 31.26 -8.62
CA THR A 21 3.53 32.32 -7.84
C THR A 21 4.45 33.52 -7.77
N ASP A 22 3.96 34.67 -8.21
CA ASP A 22 4.72 35.93 -8.15
C ASP A 22 4.64 36.59 -6.76
N PRO A 23 5.43 37.66 -6.51
CA PRO A 23 5.44 38.35 -5.22
C PRO A 23 4.09 38.97 -4.82
N ASP A 24 3.23 39.24 -5.80
CA ASP A 24 1.88 39.79 -5.59
C ASP A 24 0.84 38.66 -5.32
N GLY A 25 1.30 37.40 -5.31
CA GLY A 25 0.47 36.21 -5.08
C GLY A 25 -0.24 35.70 -6.33
N ARG A 26 0.08 36.23 -7.52
CA ARG A 26 -0.52 35.80 -8.78
C ARG A 26 0.08 34.48 -9.22
N ARG A 27 -0.79 33.50 -9.50
CA ARG A 27 -0.38 32.16 -9.91
C ARG A 27 -0.44 32.00 -11.42
N TRP A 28 0.62 31.41 -11.95
CA TRP A 28 0.83 31.14 -13.37
C TRP A 28 0.99 29.64 -13.56
N GLU A 29 -0.11 28.98 -13.92
CA GLU A 29 -0.12 27.55 -14.19
C GLU A 29 0.17 27.24 -15.67
N ARG A 30 1.01 26.23 -15.91
CA ARG A 30 1.32 25.67 -17.22
C ARG A 30 1.50 24.16 -17.14
N THR A 31 1.15 23.48 -18.22
CA THR A 31 1.44 22.07 -18.46
C THR A 31 2.82 21.91 -19.11
N GLY A 32 3.38 20.70 -19.06
CA GLY A 32 4.66 20.42 -19.70
C GLY A 32 4.64 20.62 -21.22
N ILE A 33 5.77 21.05 -21.78
CA ILE A 33 5.89 21.37 -23.22
C ILE A 33 6.81 20.36 -23.93
N GLY A 34 7.51 19.51 -23.16
CA GLY A 34 8.39 18.46 -23.66
C GLY A 34 8.46 17.27 -22.71
N GLN A 35 9.35 16.33 -23.01
CA GLN A 35 9.52 15.13 -22.19
C GLN A 35 10.40 15.35 -20.96
N HIS A 36 11.19 16.42 -20.89
CA HIS A 36 12.11 16.70 -19.78
C HIS A 36 12.04 18.15 -19.30
N SER A 37 11.13 18.96 -19.82
CA SER A 37 11.06 20.37 -19.46
C SER A 37 9.64 20.91 -19.39
N MET A 38 9.47 21.89 -18.51
CA MET A 38 8.24 22.68 -18.36
C MET A 38 8.62 24.15 -18.35
N GLN A 39 7.83 24.99 -19.03
CA GLN A 39 8.04 26.43 -19.02
C GLN A 39 6.79 27.18 -18.63
N ALA A 40 6.96 28.19 -17.79
CA ALA A 40 5.96 29.17 -17.43
C ALA A 40 6.35 30.55 -17.97
N SER A 41 5.56 31.06 -18.91
CA SER A 41 5.64 32.46 -19.32
C SER A 41 4.90 33.33 -18.31
N LEU A 42 5.62 34.30 -17.75
CA LEU A 42 5.08 35.26 -16.79
C LEU A 42 4.92 36.63 -17.45
N ASP A 43 3.70 37.16 -17.46
CA ASP A 43 3.45 38.57 -17.81
C ASP A 43 3.48 39.44 -16.55
N THR A 44 4.61 39.38 -15.84
CA THR A 44 4.95 40.28 -14.74
C THR A 44 6.43 40.65 -14.79
N THR A 45 6.75 41.82 -14.26
CA THR A 45 8.11 42.34 -14.05
C THR A 45 8.34 42.69 -12.58
N ALA A 46 7.51 42.17 -11.68
CA ALA A 46 7.61 42.44 -10.25
C ALA A 46 8.96 41.98 -9.69
N LEU A 47 9.59 42.81 -8.87
CA LEU A 47 10.75 42.44 -8.08
C LEU A 47 10.26 41.82 -6.77
N GLY A 48 10.90 40.74 -6.33
CA GLY A 48 10.49 40.03 -5.13
C GLY A 48 10.81 38.54 -5.18
N VAL A 49 10.25 37.80 -4.23
CA VAL A 49 10.40 36.35 -4.14
C VAL A 49 9.31 35.66 -4.95
N TYR A 50 9.72 34.76 -5.83
CA TYR A 50 8.86 33.89 -6.61
C TYR A 50 8.90 32.48 -6.02
N GLU A 51 7.75 31.82 -6.00
CA GLU A 51 7.63 30.42 -5.59
C GLU A 51 7.26 29.58 -6.80
N VAL A 52 8.03 28.52 -7.03
CA VAL A 52 7.80 27.56 -8.11
C VAL A 52 7.36 26.26 -7.46
N GLU A 53 6.17 25.81 -7.80
CA GLU A 53 5.64 24.50 -7.45
C GLU A 53 5.57 23.66 -8.73
N TRP A 54 6.01 22.41 -8.67
CA TRP A 54 5.94 21.51 -9.80
C TRP A 54 5.40 20.15 -9.38
N LYS A 55 4.77 19.49 -10.34
CA LYS A 55 4.31 18.11 -10.26
C LYS A 55 4.70 17.40 -11.55
N THR A 56 5.44 16.30 -11.45
CA THR A 56 5.76 15.45 -12.61
C THR A 56 5.16 14.06 -12.44
N VAL A 57 4.81 13.45 -13.56
CA VAL A 57 4.36 12.05 -13.61
C VAL A 57 5.28 11.29 -14.54
N SER A 58 5.96 10.28 -14.01
CA SER A 58 6.87 9.42 -14.78
C SER A 58 6.07 8.50 -15.73
N PRO A 59 6.54 8.32 -16.98
CA PRO A 59 5.90 7.40 -17.92
C PRO A 59 6.26 5.92 -17.67
N VAL A 60 7.30 5.64 -16.88
CA VAL A 60 7.83 4.27 -16.68
C VAL A 60 7.08 3.54 -15.58
N ASP A 61 6.89 4.21 -14.44
CA ASP A 61 6.30 3.64 -13.23
C ASP A 61 5.03 4.39 -12.79
N GLY A 62 4.67 5.47 -13.48
CA GLY A 62 3.51 6.28 -13.16
C GLY A 62 3.67 7.11 -11.89
N HIS A 63 4.81 7.07 -11.18
CA HIS A 63 4.95 7.78 -9.91
C HIS A 63 4.85 9.29 -10.11
N THR A 64 4.17 9.93 -9.15
CA THR A 64 4.03 11.38 -9.13
C THR A 64 5.03 11.96 -8.13
N LEU A 65 5.91 12.81 -8.62
CA LEU A 65 6.79 13.63 -7.80
C LEU A 65 6.25 15.04 -7.72
N ARG A 66 6.40 15.67 -6.57
CA ARG A 66 6.06 17.07 -6.35
C ARG A 66 7.23 17.76 -5.69
N GLY A 67 7.46 19.00 -6.03
CA GLY A 67 8.41 19.82 -5.31
C GLY A 67 8.08 21.29 -5.40
N SER A 68 8.75 22.05 -4.55
CA SER A 68 8.74 23.50 -4.62
C SER A 68 10.11 24.08 -4.28
N TYR A 69 10.40 25.24 -4.85
CA TYR A 69 11.54 26.05 -4.49
C TYR A 69 11.21 27.53 -4.68
N ARG A 70 11.96 28.40 -3.98
CA ARG A 70 11.81 29.85 -4.07
C ARG A 70 13.08 30.50 -4.61
N PHE A 71 12.90 31.56 -5.40
CA PHE A 71 14.01 32.37 -5.90
C PHE A 71 13.66 33.87 -5.87
N GLY A 72 14.66 34.73 -5.75
CA GLY A 72 14.47 36.18 -5.70
C GLY A 72 14.83 36.85 -7.03
N VAL A 73 14.01 37.80 -7.46
CA VAL A 73 14.31 38.71 -8.57
C VAL A 73 14.53 40.11 -8.02
N GLY A 74 15.77 40.60 -8.09
CA GLY A 74 16.16 41.90 -7.53
C GLY A 74 16.20 41.96 -6.00
N VAL A 75 16.00 40.83 -5.32
CA VAL A 75 16.05 40.68 -3.86
C VAL A 75 16.75 39.37 -3.50
N THR A 76 17.35 39.31 -2.31
CA THR A 76 17.90 38.07 -1.74
C THR A 76 16.84 37.45 -0.83
N PRO A 77 16.30 36.25 -1.12
CA PRO A 77 15.37 35.57 -0.23
C PRO A 77 16.07 35.15 1.06
N THR A 78 15.46 35.43 2.21
CA THR A 78 16.01 35.05 3.52
C THR A 78 15.72 33.58 3.87
N ASP A 79 14.65 33.01 3.30
CA ASP A 79 14.23 31.61 3.44
C ASP A 79 14.19 30.93 2.07
N VAL A 80 15.31 30.33 1.67
CA VAL A 80 15.37 29.45 0.49
C VAL A 80 15.10 28.04 0.97
N GLU A 81 13.83 27.63 0.96
CA GLU A 81 13.43 26.26 1.26
C GLU A 81 13.07 25.55 -0.04
N ALA A 82 13.74 24.42 -0.29
CA ALA A 82 13.43 23.52 -1.38
C ALA A 82 12.87 22.23 -0.77
N ALA A 83 11.64 21.87 -1.14
CA ALA A 83 10.98 20.67 -0.67
C ALA A 83 10.67 19.77 -1.87
N THR A 84 10.91 18.47 -1.73
CA THR A 84 10.49 17.47 -2.73
C THR A 84 9.81 16.33 -1.98
N THR A 85 8.63 15.95 -2.45
CA THR A 85 7.80 14.90 -1.84
C THR A 85 7.26 13.96 -2.91
N THR A 86 7.35 12.66 -2.65
CA THR A 86 6.70 11.64 -3.48
C THR A 86 5.26 11.49 -3.03
N ALA A 87 4.31 11.76 -3.92
CA ALA A 87 2.89 11.65 -3.59
C ALA A 87 2.39 10.23 -3.89
N ALA A 88 1.88 9.54 -2.87
CA ALA A 88 1.19 8.26 -3.06
C ALA A 88 -0.10 8.47 -3.86
N GLN A 89 -0.26 7.75 -4.97
CA GLN A 89 -1.47 7.85 -5.79
C GLN A 89 -2.64 7.12 -5.15
N THR A 90 -3.86 7.62 -5.38
CA THR A 90 -5.12 6.95 -4.97
C THR A 90 -5.22 5.52 -5.51
N SER A 91 -4.71 5.29 -6.72
CA SER A 91 -4.55 3.96 -7.34
C SER A 91 -3.68 3.03 -6.48
N GLY A 92 -2.60 3.57 -5.89
CA GLY A 92 -1.72 2.83 -5.00
C GLY A 92 -2.43 2.43 -3.70
N LEU A 93 -3.31 3.28 -3.17
CA LEU A 93 -4.08 2.98 -1.97
C LEU A 93 -5.14 1.90 -2.24
N LEU A 94 -5.82 1.95 -3.39
CA LEU A 94 -6.75 0.90 -3.81
C LEU A 94 -6.05 -0.44 -4.02
N LEU A 95 -4.88 -0.43 -4.68
CA LEU A 95 -4.08 -1.63 -4.88
C LEU A 95 -3.57 -2.20 -3.56
N ALA A 96 -3.12 -1.35 -2.63
CA ALA A 96 -2.71 -1.78 -1.29
C ALA A 96 -3.86 -2.44 -0.52
N VAL A 97 -5.06 -1.87 -0.60
CA VAL A 97 -6.26 -2.48 0.00
C VAL A 97 -6.59 -3.82 -0.66
N ALA A 98 -6.52 -3.92 -1.99
CA ALA A 98 -6.76 -5.17 -2.70
C ALA A 98 -5.76 -6.27 -2.30
N CYS A 99 -4.47 -5.96 -2.23
CA CYS A 99 -3.45 -6.91 -1.75
C CYS A 99 -3.67 -7.29 -0.28
N ALA A 100 -4.06 -6.34 0.58
CA ALA A 100 -4.37 -6.65 1.98
C ALA A 100 -5.55 -7.62 2.11
N VAL A 101 -6.61 -7.42 1.31
CA VAL A 101 -7.76 -8.33 1.24
C VAL A 101 -7.34 -9.71 0.74
N GLU A 102 -6.52 -9.79 -0.30
CA GLU A 102 -6.01 -11.05 -0.84
C GLU A 102 -5.18 -11.82 0.21
N TYR A 103 -4.20 -11.16 0.84
CA TYR A 103 -3.33 -11.80 1.82
C TYR A 103 -4.08 -12.23 3.08
N THR A 104 -5.02 -11.42 3.56
CA THR A 104 -5.86 -11.80 4.71
C THR A 104 -6.78 -12.98 4.38
N GLY A 105 -7.33 -13.03 3.16
CA GLY A 105 -8.10 -14.19 2.68
C GLY A 105 -7.27 -15.46 2.61
N LEU A 106 -6.05 -15.39 2.07
CA LEU A 106 -5.12 -16.53 2.01
C LEU A 106 -4.69 -16.99 3.41
N LEU A 107 -4.37 -16.07 4.31
CA LEU A 107 -4.03 -16.40 5.70
C LEU A 107 -5.21 -17.07 6.44
N ALA A 108 -6.42 -16.56 6.28
CA ALA A 108 -7.61 -17.12 6.90
C ALA A 108 -7.94 -18.53 6.38
N THR A 109 -7.88 -18.73 5.06
CA THR A 109 -8.15 -20.04 4.43
C THR A 109 -7.10 -21.07 4.84
N MET A 110 -5.82 -20.71 4.81
CA MET A 110 -4.75 -21.62 5.21
C MET A 110 -4.80 -21.94 6.71
N GLY A 111 -5.11 -20.95 7.55
CA GLY A 111 -5.33 -21.15 8.99
C GLY A 111 -6.51 -22.07 9.27
N MET A 112 -7.64 -21.89 8.59
CA MET A 112 -8.82 -22.73 8.76
C MET A 112 -8.58 -24.19 8.32
N LEU A 113 -7.84 -24.39 7.22
CA LEU A 113 -7.42 -25.73 6.78
C LEU A 113 -6.52 -26.41 7.82
N LEU A 114 -5.57 -25.68 8.41
CA LEU A 114 -4.67 -26.20 9.43
C LEU A 114 -5.44 -26.62 10.70
N VAL A 115 -6.32 -25.75 11.19
CA VAL A 115 -7.17 -26.04 12.36
C VAL A 115 -8.08 -27.23 12.08
N GLY A 116 -8.69 -27.30 10.90
CA GLY A 116 -9.51 -28.43 10.49
C GLY A 116 -8.72 -29.74 10.47
N ARG A 117 -7.49 -29.75 9.93
CA ARG A 117 -6.64 -30.95 9.91
C ARG A 117 -6.23 -31.41 11.30
N LEU A 118 -5.89 -30.47 12.18
CA LEU A 118 -5.56 -30.78 13.58
C LEU A 118 -6.77 -31.35 14.31
N ALA A 119 -7.95 -30.75 14.15
CA ALA A 119 -9.19 -31.21 14.78
C ALA A 119 -9.62 -32.61 14.29
N SER A 120 -9.49 -32.90 13.00
CA SER A 120 -9.77 -34.24 12.46
C SER A 120 -8.77 -35.30 12.91
N ALA A 121 -7.51 -34.92 13.15
CA ALA A 121 -6.48 -35.83 13.64
C ALA A 121 -6.74 -36.25 15.10
N THR A 122 -7.23 -35.35 15.95
CA THR A 122 -7.59 -35.67 17.35
C THR A 122 -8.81 -36.60 17.45
N ASP A 123 -9.79 -36.46 16.55
CA ASP A 123 -11.02 -37.27 16.58
C ASP A 123 -10.76 -38.75 16.22
N THR A 124 -9.72 -39.01 15.41
CA THR A 124 -9.32 -40.37 15.01
C THR A 124 -8.67 -41.16 16.18
N GLY A 125 -8.23 -40.48 17.24
CA GLY A 125 -7.54 -41.11 18.39
C GLY A 125 -8.43 -41.61 19.54
N LEU A 126 -9.69 -41.18 19.63
CA LEU A 126 -10.58 -41.51 20.77
C LEU A 126 -11.65 -42.59 20.48
N GLY A 127 -11.67 -43.16 19.27
CA GLY A 127 -12.67 -44.14 18.84
C GLY A 127 -12.47 -45.59 19.31
N ALA A 128 -11.32 -45.96 19.88
CA ALA A 128 -11.08 -47.32 20.37
C ALA A 128 -11.62 -47.51 21.81
N ARG A 129 -12.95 -47.53 21.97
CA ARG A 129 -13.60 -48.02 23.20
C ARG A 129 -13.55 -49.56 23.21
N PRO A 130 -12.87 -50.23 24.17
CA PRO A 130 -13.04 -51.66 24.33
C PRO A 130 -14.47 -51.97 24.77
N ALA A 131 -15.10 -52.93 24.11
CA ALA A 131 -16.43 -53.41 24.42
C ALA A 131 -16.50 -53.90 25.88
N ARG A 132 -17.48 -53.41 26.64
CA ARG A 132 -17.88 -54.02 27.92
C ARG A 132 -18.40 -55.43 27.64
N VAL A 133 -17.65 -56.44 28.06
CA VAL A 133 -18.18 -57.80 28.22
C VAL A 133 -19.09 -57.78 29.46
N GLY A 134 -20.40 -57.87 29.21
CA GLY A 134 -21.42 -58.04 30.25
C GLY A 134 -21.44 -59.46 30.84
N PRO A 135 -22.21 -59.69 31.91
CA PRO A 135 -21.97 -60.76 32.88
C PRO A 135 -22.45 -62.14 32.39
N CYS A 136 -21.66 -63.19 32.67
CA CYS A 136 -22.03 -64.58 32.39
C CYS A 136 -23.25 -65.02 33.24
N PRO A 137 -24.30 -65.56 32.62
CA PRO A 137 -25.45 -66.12 33.32
C PRO A 137 -25.17 -67.55 33.80
N GLY A 138 -25.58 -67.83 35.04
CA GLY A 138 -25.97 -69.14 35.60
C GLY A 138 -25.25 -70.40 35.11
N ALA A 139 -24.40 -70.96 35.97
CA ALA A 139 -24.14 -72.40 35.99
C ALA A 139 -24.43 -72.95 37.39
N ASP A 140 -25.71 -73.22 37.62
CA ASP A 140 -26.22 -74.13 38.65
C ASP A 140 -25.90 -75.57 38.22
N ARG A 141 -25.17 -76.33 39.05
CA ARG A 141 -25.48 -77.75 39.27
C ARG A 141 -24.76 -78.33 40.50
N ARG A 142 -25.57 -78.70 41.48
CA ARG A 142 -25.31 -79.77 42.47
C ARG A 142 -24.91 -81.08 41.74
N ASP A 143 -24.09 -81.93 42.33
CA ASP A 143 -24.55 -83.09 43.13
C ASP A 143 -23.39 -83.90 43.77
N ARG A 144 -23.80 -84.72 44.74
CA ARG A 144 -23.15 -85.51 45.79
C ARG A 144 -22.20 -86.65 45.39
N GLY A 145 -21.39 -87.04 46.40
CA GLY A 145 -21.11 -88.42 46.84
C GLY A 145 -20.06 -89.19 46.00
N GLY A 146 -19.21 -90.08 46.52
CA GLY A 146 -19.05 -90.72 47.81
C GLY A 146 -18.33 -92.07 47.58
N GLY A 147 -17.33 -92.40 48.39
CA GLY A 147 -16.86 -93.77 48.65
C GLY A 147 -15.92 -94.43 47.62
N ARG A 148 -14.68 -94.73 48.05
CA ARG A 148 -14.25 -96.06 48.49
C ARG A 148 -12.88 -95.98 49.15
#